data_AF-J7MGS1-F1
#
_entry.id   AF-J7MGS1-F1
#
_cell.length_a   1.000
_cell.length_b   1.000
_cell.length_c   1.000
_cell.angle_alpha   90.00
_cell.angle_beta   90.00
_cell.angle_gamma   90.00
#
_symmetry.space_group_name_H-M   'P 1'
#
loop_
_entity.id
_entity.type
_entity.pdbx_description
1 polymer ?
#
loop_
_entity_poly.entity_id
_entity_poly.type
_entity_poly.pdbx_seq_one_letter_code
_entity_poly.pdbx_strand_id
1 'polypeptide(L)'
;MTDDSLLLFHSTTPSKTQNVMKNLDLPMWLSLIRNIDVSESDLQGVIANYLFINMYEDTYKFFIEETQYEGSKFKPSISQRKYIKNSILEGRIMDAIDRINQIDSNILKENNNLLFVLMLYRLVDIITSGDLSAAVKFAKENVSTCIKKDPNLLSKLEEAMSLLAFQDLKSPEALEIIKRIQKPDEISVLVDNSLIAYYNLDPKPILENIVKETLWVESQLESKPNSYSLKLHDVSRCGFKLTPNT
;
A
#
# COMPACT_ATOMS: atom_id res chain seq x y z
N MET A 1 23.53 16.83 -22.62
CA MET A 1 24.25 17.01 -21.34
C MET A 1 23.48 18.11 -20.63
N THR A 2 22.54 17.69 -19.78
CA THR A 2 22.63 17.70 -18.30
C THR A 2 22.07 19.04 -17.81
N ASP A 3 21.12 19.14 -16.89
CA ASP A 3 20.55 18.22 -15.91
C ASP A 3 19.64 19.14 -15.08
N ASP A 4 18.32 19.16 -15.33
CA ASP A 4 17.39 19.91 -14.48
C ASP A 4 16.76 18.94 -13.48
N SER A 5 17.62 18.53 -12.55
CA SER A 5 17.23 17.89 -11.31
C SER A 5 16.28 18.81 -10.54
N LEU A 6 14.98 18.46 -10.56
CA LEU A 6 13.95 18.99 -9.67
C LEU A 6 14.26 18.60 -8.21
N LEU A 7 15.13 19.39 -7.58
CA LEU A 7 15.33 19.37 -6.14
C LEU A 7 14.15 20.09 -5.48
N LEU A 8 13.20 19.31 -4.95
CA LEU A 8 12.29 19.75 -3.91
C LEU A 8 13.13 20.09 -2.67
N PHE A 9 13.58 21.33 -2.56
CA PHE A 9 14.18 21.83 -1.35
C PHE A 9 13.12 21.85 -0.24
N HIS A 10 13.28 20.96 0.74
CA HIS A 10 12.75 21.16 2.08
C HIS A 10 13.42 22.41 2.67
N SER A 11 12.85 23.59 2.43
CA SER A 11 13.33 24.81 3.05
C SER A 11 12.96 24.81 4.53
N THR A 12 13.95 24.58 5.39
CA THR A 12 13.88 24.72 6.86
C THR A 12 13.97 26.18 7.34
N THR A 13 13.76 27.15 6.44
CA THR A 13 13.65 28.58 6.78
C THR A 13 12.20 29.04 6.63
N PRO A 14 11.63 29.78 7.59
CA PRO A 14 10.29 30.35 7.46
C PRO A 14 10.22 31.30 6.26
N SER A 15 9.66 30.83 5.16
CA SER A 15 9.34 31.67 4.01
C SER A 15 8.41 32.81 4.46
N LYS A 16 8.44 33.97 3.80
CA LYS A 16 7.57 35.14 4.09
C LYS A 16 6.09 34.76 4.27
N THR A 17 5.63 33.68 3.63
CA THR A 17 4.31 33.05 3.79
C THR A 17 3.98 32.61 5.22
N GLN A 18 4.94 32.11 6.00
CA GLN A 18 4.70 31.70 7.40
C GLN A 18 4.43 32.89 8.34
N ASN A 19 4.99 34.07 8.06
CA ASN A 19 4.73 35.28 8.86
C ASN A 19 3.41 35.96 8.51
N VAL A 20 2.89 35.76 7.28
CA VAL A 20 1.57 36.28 6.86
C VAL A 20 0.41 35.56 7.57
N MET A 21 0.59 34.29 7.94
CA MET A 21 -0.47 33.50 8.59
C MET A 21 -0.74 33.84 10.06
N LYS A 22 0.14 34.58 10.75
CA LYS A 22 -0.04 34.89 12.18
C LYS A 22 -1.14 35.92 12.48
N ASN A 23 -1.61 36.69 11.50
CA ASN A 23 -2.60 37.76 11.66
C ASN A 23 -3.63 37.81 10.51
N LEU A 24 -3.96 36.66 9.89
CA LEU A 24 -4.93 36.65 8.80
C LEU A 24 -6.37 36.69 9.36
N ASP A 25 -7.13 37.72 8.98
CA ASP A 25 -8.57 37.79 9.26
C ASP A 25 -9.32 36.65 8.52
N LEU A 26 -10.32 36.05 9.16
CA LEU A 26 -11.05 34.89 8.67
C LEU A 26 -11.63 35.09 7.24
N PRO A 27 -12.24 36.24 6.89
CA PRO A 27 -12.71 36.51 5.53
C PRO A 27 -11.57 36.55 4.50
N MET A 28 -10.41 37.09 4.87
CA MET A 28 -9.24 37.14 3.98
C MET A 28 -8.71 35.72 3.74
N TRP A 29 -8.64 34.90 4.79
CA TRP A 29 -8.25 33.49 4.67
C TRP A 29 -9.20 32.68 3.77
N LEU A 30 -10.52 32.83 3.98
CA LEU A 30 -11.54 32.18 3.15
C LEU A 30 -11.47 32.63 1.69
N SER A 31 -11.17 33.91 1.44
CA SER A 31 -10.95 34.44 0.09
C SER A 31 -9.74 33.79 -0.56
N LEU A 32 -8.61 33.69 0.15
CA LEU A 32 -7.41 33.04 -0.38
C LEU A 32 -7.67 31.58 -0.74
N ILE A 33 -8.35 30.82 0.11
CA ILE A 33 -8.67 29.41 -0.16
C ILE A 33 -9.60 29.25 -1.37
N ARG A 34 -10.62 30.11 -1.48
CA ARG A 34 -11.54 30.09 -2.63
C ARG A 34 -10.85 30.42 -3.95
N ASN A 35 -9.73 31.12 -3.91
CA ASN A 35 -8.95 31.51 -5.09
C ASN A 35 -7.75 30.60 -5.35
N ILE A 36 -7.62 29.48 -4.62
CA ILE A 36 -6.63 28.45 -4.96
C ILE A 36 -7.10 27.80 -6.27
N ASP A 37 -6.32 28.03 -7.33
CA ASP A 37 -6.51 27.34 -8.60
C ASP A 37 -5.93 25.93 -8.49
N VAL A 38 -6.74 24.93 -8.79
CA VAL A 38 -6.33 23.52 -8.81
C VAL A 38 -6.38 23.08 -10.26
N SER A 39 -5.23 22.64 -10.78
CA SER A 39 -5.18 22.23 -12.17
C SER A 39 -6.05 20.99 -12.40
N GLU A 40 -6.71 20.94 -13.55
CA GLU A 40 -7.53 19.79 -13.93
C GLU A 40 -6.68 18.50 -13.96
N SER A 41 -5.42 18.61 -14.38
CA SER A 41 -4.47 17.50 -14.41
C SER A 41 -4.17 16.95 -13.01
N ASP A 42 -4.01 17.81 -12.00
CA ASP A 42 -3.79 17.35 -10.62
C ASP A 42 -5.02 16.62 -10.08
N LEU A 43 -6.22 17.15 -10.33
CA LEU A 43 -7.47 16.50 -9.94
C LEU A 43 -7.61 15.13 -10.62
N GLN A 44 -7.37 15.08 -11.93
CA GLN A 44 -7.38 13.82 -12.68
C GLN A 44 -6.36 12.84 -12.14
N GLY A 45 -5.17 13.31 -11.76
CA GLY A 45 -4.12 12.49 -11.17
C GLY A 45 -4.49 11.91 -9.80
N VAL A 46 -5.21 12.66 -8.96
CA VAL A 46 -5.73 12.17 -7.68
C VAL A 46 -6.79 11.08 -7.90
N ILE A 47 -7.71 11.28 -8.85
CA ILE A 47 -8.74 10.29 -9.18
C ILE A 47 -8.11 9.03 -9.78
N ALA A 48 -7.22 9.18 -10.77
CA ALA A 48 -6.50 8.08 -11.39
C ALA A 48 -5.71 7.27 -10.36
N ASN A 49 -5.02 7.94 -9.42
CA ASN A 49 -4.34 7.28 -8.32
C ASN A 49 -5.31 6.46 -7.46
N TYR A 50 -6.45 7.03 -7.06
CA TYR A 50 -7.44 6.31 -6.25
C TYR A 50 -7.97 5.05 -6.94
N LEU A 51 -8.32 5.16 -8.22
CA LEU A 51 -8.80 4.03 -9.02
C LEU A 51 -7.72 2.97 -9.21
N PHE A 52 -6.47 3.39 -9.43
CA PHE A 52 -5.34 2.50 -9.64
C PHE A 52 -4.97 1.74 -8.37
N ILE A 53 -4.80 2.43 -7.23
CA ILE A 53 -4.40 1.81 -5.97
C ILE A 53 -5.45 0.79 -5.51
N ASN A 54 -6.75 1.12 -5.63
CA ASN A 54 -7.86 0.23 -5.30
C ASN A 54 -8.17 -0.84 -6.37
N MET A 55 -7.43 -0.89 -7.47
CA MET A 55 -7.61 -1.87 -8.56
C MET A 55 -8.99 -1.83 -9.25
N TYR A 56 -9.61 -0.65 -9.34
CA TYR A 56 -10.86 -0.43 -10.10
C TYR A 56 -10.58 -0.35 -11.60
N GLU A 57 -10.19 -1.48 -12.18
CA GLU A 57 -9.63 -1.57 -13.53
C GLU A 57 -10.52 -0.99 -14.64
N ASP A 58 -11.80 -1.37 -14.68
CA ASP A 58 -12.69 -0.94 -15.76
C ASP A 58 -12.95 0.56 -15.67
N THR A 59 -13.24 1.05 -14.47
CA THR A 59 -13.40 2.49 -14.21
C THR A 59 -12.13 3.26 -14.52
N TYR A 60 -10.95 2.73 -14.16
CA TYR A 60 -9.67 3.34 -14.47
C TYR A 60 -9.45 3.44 -15.99
N LYS A 61 -9.75 2.38 -16.75
CA LYS A 61 -9.61 2.40 -18.21
C LYS A 61 -10.49 3.47 -18.86
N PHE A 62 -11.79 3.47 -18.56
CA PHE A 62 -12.71 4.47 -19.10
C PHE A 62 -12.32 5.89 -18.68
N PHE A 63 -11.87 6.08 -17.44
CA PHE A 63 -11.41 7.37 -16.95
C PHE A 63 -10.20 7.89 -17.74
N ILE A 64 -9.20 7.06 -18.00
CA ILE A 64 -8.02 7.44 -18.79
C ILE A 64 -8.40 7.72 -20.25
N GLU A 65 -9.29 6.92 -20.84
CA GLU A 65 -9.78 7.13 -22.21
C GLU A 65 -10.53 8.46 -22.37
N GLU A 66 -11.34 8.84 -21.39
CA GLU A 66 -12.14 10.07 -21.42
C GLU A 66 -11.29 11.32 -21.12
N THR A 67 -10.42 11.24 -20.10
CA THR A 67 -9.62 12.39 -19.65
C THR A 67 -8.32 12.59 -20.42
N GLN A 68 -7.88 11.58 -21.18
CA GLN A 68 -6.56 11.56 -21.83
C GLN A 68 -5.39 11.78 -20.85
N TYR A 69 -5.60 11.48 -19.56
CA TYR A 69 -4.59 11.66 -18.52
C TYR A 69 -3.42 10.68 -18.69
N GLU A 70 -2.18 11.20 -18.70
CA GLU A 70 -0.98 10.37 -18.83
C GLU A 70 -0.64 9.62 -17.53
N GLY A 71 -1.11 8.37 -17.43
CA GLY A 71 -0.86 7.47 -16.30
C GLY A 71 0.49 6.74 -16.31
N SER A 72 1.52 7.25 -17.00
CA SER A 72 2.78 6.52 -17.27
C SER A 72 3.55 6.09 -16.00
N LYS A 73 3.34 6.79 -14.88
CA LYS A 73 3.90 6.48 -13.56
C LYS A 73 3.26 5.27 -12.87
N PHE A 74 2.08 4.81 -13.31
CA PHE A 74 1.33 3.76 -12.63
C PHE A 74 1.79 2.36 -13.08
N LYS A 75 2.67 1.76 -12.28
CA LYS A 75 3.20 0.40 -12.49
C LYS A 75 3.22 -0.38 -11.17
N PRO A 76 3.11 -1.72 -11.20
CA PRO A 76 2.74 -2.53 -12.36
C PRO A 76 1.25 -2.34 -12.70
N SER A 77 0.78 -2.83 -13.86
CA SER A 77 -0.61 -2.59 -14.28
C SER A 77 -1.63 -3.20 -13.31
N ILE A 78 -2.85 -2.65 -13.28
CA ILE A 78 -3.93 -3.17 -12.42
C ILE A 78 -4.19 -4.66 -12.72
N SER A 79 -4.20 -5.05 -14.00
CA SER A 79 -4.42 -6.45 -14.39
C SER A 79 -3.30 -7.38 -13.90
N GLN A 80 -2.04 -6.90 -13.91
CA GLN A 80 -0.91 -7.64 -13.34
C GLN A 80 -1.07 -7.83 -11.82
N ARG A 81 -1.42 -6.76 -11.10
CA ARG A 81 -1.65 -6.79 -9.65
C ARG A 81 -2.82 -7.71 -9.27
N LYS A 82 -3.95 -7.60 -9.98
CA LYS A 82 -5.10 -8.49 -9.80
C LYS A 82 -4.76 -9.96 -10.04
N TYR A 83 -3.99 -10.28 -11.07
CA TYR A 83 -3.56 -11.66 -11.32
C TYR A 83 -2.77 -12.20 -10.12
N ILE A 84 -1.80 -11.45 -9.62
CA ILE A 84 -0.98 -11.86 -8.47
C ILE A 84 -1.87 -12.05 -7.23
N LYS A 85 -2.74 -11.07 -6.94
CA LYS A 85 -3.69 -11.13 -5.82
C LYS A 85 -4.56 -12.38 -5.90
N ASN A 86 -5.20 -12.64 -7.04
CA ASN A 86 -6.08 -13.78 -7.22
C ASN A 86 -5.32 -15.11 -7.12
N SER A 87 -4.12 -15.20 -7.70
CA SER A 87 -3.28 -16.40 -7.57
C SER A 87 -2.94 -16.71 -6.10
N ILE A 88 -2.68 -15.70 -5.28
CA ILE A 88 -2.45 -15.89 -3.83
C ILE A 88 -3.73 -16.35 -3.14
N LEU A 89 -4.86 -15.68 -3.38
CA LEU A 89 -6.15 -16.00 -2.75
C LEU A 89 -6.64 -17.41 -3.11
N GLU A 90 -6.32 -17.88 -4.30
CA GLU A 90 -6.67 -19.22 -4.80
C GLU A 90 -5.63 -20.29 -4.44
N GLY A 91 -4.60 -19.95 -3.65
CA GLY A 91 -3.55 -20.87 -3.20
C GLY A 91 -2.51 -21.23 -4.26
N ARG A 92 -2.53 -20.58 -5.43
CA ARG A 92 -1.53 -20.74 -6.50
C ARG A 92 -0.33 -19.84 -6.26
N ILE A 93 0.42 -20.11 -5.20
CA ILE A 93 1.53 -19.26 -4.77
C ILE A 93 2.67 -19.19 -5.81
N MET A 94 2.92 -20.28 -6.54
CA MET A 94 3.96 -20.33 -7.57
C MET A 94 3.62 -19.43 -8.76
N ASP A 95 2.37 -19.44 -9.22
CA ASP A 95 1.91 -18.53 -10.28
C ASP A 95 2.10 -17.05 -9.89
N ALA A 96 1.86 -16.73 -8.61
CA ALA A 96 2.09 -15.39 -8.08
C ALA A 96 3.59 -15.03 -8.09
N ILE A 97 4.47 -15.92 -7.60
CA ILE A 97 5.92 -15.73 -7.60
C ILE A 97 6.46 -15.55 -9.01
N ASP A 98 6.04 -16.41 -9.94
CA ASP A 98 6.47 -16.35 -11.34
C ASP A 98 6.01 -15.05 -11.99
N ARG A 99 4.78 -14.62 -11.73
CA ARG A 99 4.28 -13.34 -12.26
C ARG A 99 5.03 -12.15 -11.67
N ILE A 100 5.39 -12.15 -10.39
CA ILE A 100 6.21 -11.09 -9.79
C ILE A 100 7.57 -11.02 -10.49
N ASN A 101 8.23 -12.16 -10.68
CA ASN A 101 9.53 -12.22 -11.36
C ASN A 101 9.47 -11.82 -12.84
N GLN A 102 8.36 -12.08 -13.52
CA GLN A 102 8.11 -11.63 -14.90
C GLN A 102 7.92 -10.11 -14.98
N ILE A 103 7.34 -9.49 -13.96
CA ILE A 103 7.21 -8.04 -13.86
C ILE A 103 8.59 -7.43 -13.66
N ASP A 104 9.30 -7.88 -12.62
CA ASP A 104 10.71 -7.55 -12.38
C ASP A 104 11.32 -8.54 -11.38
N SER A 105 12.40 -9.21 -11.79
CA SER A 105 13.11 -10.20 -10.97
C SER A 105 13.78 -9.63 -9.71
N ASN A 106 13.92 -8.31 -9.60
CA ASN A 106 14.56 -7.67 -8.45
C ASN A 106 13.61 -7.43 -7.28
N ILE A 107 12.29 -7.38 -7.51
CA ILE A 107 11.27 -7.14 -6.47
C ILE A 107 11.45 -8.09 -5.27
N LEU A 108 11.61 -9.39 -5.54
CA LEU A 108 11.80 -10.40 -4.49
C LEU A 108 13.23 -10.41 -3.93
N LYS A 109 14.23 -9.99 -4.71
CA LYS A 109 15.64 -9.98 -4.28
C LYS A 109 15.93 -8.87 -3.27
N GLU A 110 15.29 -7.71 -3.48
CA GLU A 110 15.45 -6.52 -2.65
C GLU A 110 14.61 -6.61 -1.37
N ASN A 111 13.45 -7.26 -1.41
CA ASN A 111 12.58 -7.42 -0.25
C ASN A 111 12.68 -8.83 0.36
N ASN A 112 13.61 -9.01 1.29
CA ASN A 112 13.84 -10.28 1.97
C ASN A 112 12.61 -10.78 2.75
N ASN A 113 11.83 -9.87 3.35
CA ASN A 113 10.65 -10.23 4.12
C ASN A 113 9.54 -10.77 3.22
N LEU A 114 9.27 -10.09 2.10
CA LEU A 114 8.31 -10.53 1.10
C LEU A 114 8.68 -11.91 0.53
N LEU A 115 9.94 -12.08 0.13
CA LEU A 115 10.44 -13.36 -0.37
C LEU A 115 10.24 -14.46 0.69
N PHE A 116 10.62 -14.20 1.94
CA PHE A 116 10.46 -15.17 3.01
C PHE A 116 9.00 -15.61 3.20
N VAL A 117 8.05 -14.67 3.24
CA VAL A 117 6.63 -14.99 3.41
C VAL A 117 6.11 -15.88 2.27
N LEU A 118 6.46 -15.58 1.02
CA LEU A 118 6.07 -16.39 -0.14
C LEU A 118 6.72 -17.79 -0.11
N MET A 119 8.01 -17.87 0.26
CA MET A 119 8.71 -19.15 0.39
C MET A 119 8.15 -19.99 1.55
N LEU A 120 7.79 -19.37 2.66
CA LEU A 120 7.21 -20.07 3.80
C LEU A 120 5.83 -20.63 3.47
N TYR A 121 4.99 -19.86 2.76
CA TYR A 121 3.72 -20.34 2.23
C TYR A 121 3.93 -21.59 1.36
N ARG A 122 4.86 -21.51 0.40
CA ARG A 122 5.19 -22.61 -0.50
C ARG A 122 5.75 -23.83 0.23
N LEU A 123 6.56 -23.63 1.26
CA LEU A 123 7.07 -24.72 2.09
C LEU A 123 5.92 -25.50 2.73
N VAL A 124 4.91 -24.80 3.26
CA VAL A 124 3.72 -25.45 3.84
C VAL A 124 2.94 -26.22 2.77
N ASP A 125 2.82 -25.72 1.54
CA ASP A 125 2.21 -26.50 0.43
C ASP A 125 2.96 -27.82 0.17
N ILE A 126 4.30 -27.80 0.20
CA ILE A 126 5.11 -29.01 -0.03
C ILE A 126 5.00 -29.99 1.14
N ILE A 127 4.96 -29.48 2.38
CA ILE A 127 4.76 -30.31 3.57
C ILE A 127 3.39 -30.99 3.51
N THR A 128 2.35 -30.24 3.17
CA THR A 128 0.97 -30.73 3.08
C THR A 128 0.74 -31.70 1.92
N SER A 129 1.58 -31.67 0.87
CA SER A 129 1.56 -32.71 -0.17
C SER A 129 2.22 -34.03 0.25
N GLY A 130 2.85 -34.09 1.42
CA GLY A 130 3.47 -35.29 1.97
C GLY A 130 4.88 -35.60 1.47
N ASP A 131 5.51 -34.69 0.71
CA ASP A 131 6.88 -34.88 0.21
C ASP A 131 7.90 -34.27 1.18
N LEU A 132 8.27 -35.07 2.19
CA LEU A 132 9.24 -34.69 3.22
C LEU A 132 10.60 -34.31 2.61
N SER A 133 11.08 -35.08 1.63
CA SER A 133 12.38 -34.88 1.03
C SER A 133 12.42 -33.55 0.27
N ALA A 134 11.37 -33.26 -0.51
CA ALA A 134 11.24 -31.99 -1.19
C ALA A 134 11.11 -30.82 -0.20
N ALA A 135 10.35 -30.96 0.88
CA ALA A 135 10.18 -29.91 1.89
C ALA A 135 11.52 -29.52 2.53
N VAL A 136 12.29 -30.51 3.00
CA VAL A 136 13.60 -30.27 3.63
C VAL A 136 14.58 -29.66 2.64
N LYS A 137 14.63 -30.16 1.40
CA LYS A 137 15.47 -29.60 0.34
C LYS A 137 15.09 -28.15 0.06
N PHE A 138 13.79 -27.86 -0.09
CA PHE A 138 13.27 -26.54 -0.38
C PHE A 138 13.59 -25.54 0.74
N ALA A 139 13.40 -25.93 2.01
CA ALA A 139 13.73 -25.11 3.17
C ALA A 139 15.24 -24.78 3.21
N LYS A 140 16.09 -25.75 2.89
CA LYS A 140 17.55 -25.58 2.87
C LYS A 140 18.02 -24.65 1.74
N GLU A 141 17.47 -24.80 0.55
CA GLU A 141 17.90 -24.08 -0.64
C GLU A 141 17.33 -22.66 -0.71
N ASN A 142 16.05 -22.49 -0.36
CA ASN A 142 15.33 -21.23 -0.54
C ASN A 142 15.18 -20.46 0.77
N VAL A 143 14.49 -21.04 1.77
CA VAL A 143 14.14 -20.32 3.02
C VAL A 143 15.36 -19.98 3.86
N SER A 144 16.37 -20.85 3.90
CA SER A 144 17.60 -20.63 4.69
C SER A 144 18.38 -19.39 4.24
N THR A 145 18.30 -19.03 2.96
CA THR A 145 18.96 -17.80 2.46
C THR A 145 18.33 -16.54 3.05
N CYS A 146 17.01 -16.56 3.28
CA CYS A 146 16.28 -15.45 3.88
C CYS A 146 16.62 -15.30 5.37
N ILE A 147 16.78 -16.42 6.09
CA ILE A 147 17.13 -16.44 7.51
C ILE A 147 18.57 -15.96 7.74
N LYS A 148 19.49 -16.27 6.83
CA LYS A 148 20.86 -15.74 6.90
C LYS A 148 20.89 -14.21 6.84
N LYS A 149 19.97 -13.59 6.08
CA LYS A 149 19.83 -12.14 5.99
C LYS A 149 19.09 -11.55 7.21
N ASP A 150 18.10 -12.26 7.73
CA ASP A 150 17.34 -11.84 8.91
C ASP A 150 17.05 -13.04 9.84
N PRO A 151 17.88 -13.23 10.91
CA PRO A 151 17.73 -14.34 11.85
C PRO A 151 16.41 -14.35 12.61
N ASN A 152 15.70 -13.22 12.72
CA ASN A 152 14.42 -13.15 13.44
C ASN A 152 13.31 -13.98 12.77
N LEU A 153 13.51 -14.36 11.51
CA LEU A 153 12.58 -15.19 10.73
C LEU A 153 12.67 -16.67 11.07
N LEU A 154 13.69 -17.10 11.84
CA LEU A 154 13.91 -18.50 12.18
C LEU A 154 12.71 -19.13 12.91
N SER A 155 12.11 -18.41 13.85
CA SER A 155 10.95 -18.89 14.62
C SER A 155 9.77 -19.29 13.73
N LYS A 156 9.53 -18.53 12.65
CA LYS A 156 8.48 -18.83 11.67
C LYS A 156 8.83 -20.06 10.82
N LEU A 157 10.11 -20.27 10.50
CA LEU A 157 10.54 -21.51 9.83
C LEU A 157 10.40 -22.71 10.76
N GLU A 158 10.83 -22.59 12.02
CA GLU A 158 10.70 -23.67 13.03
C GLU A 158 9.23 -24.06 13.22
N GLU A 159 8.34 -23.08 13.28
CA GLU A 159 6.89 -23.30 13.31
C GLU A 159 6.40 -24.07 12.07
N ALA A 160 6.81 -23.68 10.86
CA ALA A 160 6.45 -24.42 9.65
C ALA A 160 7.03 -25.85 9.63
N MET A 161 8.28 -26.02 10.07
CA MET A 161 8.95 -27.33 10.12
C MET A 161 8.39 -28.24 11.20
N SER A 162 7.77 -27.69 12.25
CA SER A 162 7.09 -28.47 13.29
C SER A 162 5.94 -29.31 12.72
N LEU A 163 5.35 -28.89 11.60
CA LEU A 163 4.33 -29.66 10.87
C LEU A 163 4.83 -31.06 10.47
N LEU A 164 6.13 -31.24 10.25
CA LEU A 164 6.71 -32.54 9.93
C LEU A 164 6.65 -33.56 11.07
N ALA A 165 6.47 -33.09 12.31
CA ALA A 165 6.36 -33.95 13.48
C ALA A 165 4.92 -34.50 13.66
N PHE A 166 3.94 -33.95 12.95
CA PHE A 166 2.56 -34.42 13.04
C PHE A 166 2.35 -35.68 12.18
N GLN A 167 1.70 -36.68 12.76
CA GLN A 167 1.31 -37.89 12.03
C GLN A 167 0.12 -37.64 11.10
N ASP A 168 -0.78 -36.73 11.49
CA ASP A 168 -1.94 -36.31 10.70
C ASP A 168 -1.98 -34.79 10.61
N LEU A 169 -1.78 -34.26 9.39
CA LEU A 169 -1.85 -32.83 9.10
C LEU A 169 -3.29 -32.28 9.11
N LYS A 170 -4.30 -33.15 9.25
CA LYS A 170 -5.70 -32.76 9.43
C LYS A 170 -6.07 -32.59 10.90
N SER A 171 -5.14 -32.83 11.83
CA SER A 171 -5.40 -32.57 13.25
C SER A 171 -5.69 -31.06 13.46
N PRO A 172 -6.53 -30.71 14.44
CA PRO A 172 -6.84 -29.30 14.73
C PRO A 172 -5.59 -28.43 14.95
N GLU A 173 -4.58 -28.97 15.62
CA GLU A 173 -3.33 -28.30 15.95
C GLU A 173 -2.48 -28.02 14.70
N ALA A 174 -2.35 -29.01 13.81
CA ALA A 174 -1.64 -28.84 12.54
C ALA A 174 -2.34 -27.82 11.64
N LEU A 175 -3.67 -27.89 11.55
CA LEU A 175 -4.48 -26.93 10.79
C LEU A 175 -4.37 -25.51 11.35
N GLU A 176 -4.26 -25.34 12.67
CA GLU A 176 -4.04 -24.03 13.28
C GLU A 176 -2.68 -23.44 12.90
N ILE A 177 -1.61 -24.24 12.89
CA ILE A 177 -0.29 -23.82 12.43
C ILE A 177 -0.35 -23.41 10.95
N ILE A 178 -0.96 -24.24 10.10
CA ILE A 178 -1.13 -23.94 8.67
C ILE A 178 -1.87 -22.61 8.48
N LYS A 179 -3.01 -22.40 9.16
CA LYS A 179 -3.78 -21.15 9.09
C LYS A 179 -3.02 -19.92 9.58
N ARG A 180 -2.10 -20.08 10.54
CA ARG A 180 -1.27 -18.98 11.02
C ARG A 180 -0.21 -18.56 10.01
N ILE A 181 0.30 -19.50 9.22
CA ILE A 181 1.32 -19.25 8.19
C ILE A 181 0.68 -18.85 6.85
N GLN A 182 -0.26 -19.65 6.37
CA GLN A 182 -0.96 -19.46 5.10
C GLN A 182 -2.19 -18.58 5.32
N LYS A 183 -1.98 -17.27 5.28
CA LYS A 183 -3.02 -16.25 5.38
C LYS A 183 -3.16 -15.51 4.04
N PRO A 184 -3.92 -16.04 3.07
CA PRO A 184 -3.96 -15.48 1.71
C PRO A 184 -4.37 -14.01 1.67
N ASP A 185 -5.32 -13.59 2.51
CA ASP A 185 -5.76 -12.19 2.57
C ASP A 185 -4.62 -11.25 2.99
N GLU A 186 -3.98 -11.53 4.13
CA GLU A 186 -2.86 -10.71 4.64
C GLU A 186 -1.67 -10.70 3.67
N ILE A 187 -1.33 -11.86 3.10
CA ILE A 187 -0.20 -12.00 2.17
C ILE A 187 -0.49 -11.28 0.86
N SER A 188 -1.72 -11.36 0.35
CA SER A 188 -2.09 -10.66 -0.88
C SER A 188 -1.96 -9.14 -0.73
N VAL A 189 -2.35 -8.59 0.42
CA VAL A 189 -2.20 -7.17 0.74
C VAL A 189 -0.71 -6.79 0.90
N LEU A 190 0.07 -7.62 1.60
CA LEU A 190 1.52 -7.41 1.75
C LEU A 190 2.23 -7.37 0.39
N VAL A 191 1.93 -8.33 -0.48
CA VAL A 191 2.50 -8.43 -1.83
C VAL A 191 2.12 -7.21 -2.65
N ASP A 192 0.83 -6.85 -2.66
CA ASP A 192 0.34 -5.70 -3.43
C ASP A 192 0.97 -4.38 -2.97
N ASN A 193 1.02 -4.14 -1.66
CA ASN A 193 1.67 -2.96 -1.09
C ASN A 193 3.17 -2.91 -1.42
N SER A 194 3.85 -4.07 -1.37
CA SER A 194 5.27 -4.16 -1.72
C SER A 194 5.52 -3.89 -3.20
N LEU A 195 4.63 -4.35 -4.08
CA LEU A 195 4.70 -4.08 -5.52
C LEU A 195 4.54 -2.59 -5.79
N ILE A 196 3.55 -1.94 -5.20
CA ILE A 196 3.31 -0.49 -5.36
C ILE A 196 4.52 0.31 -4.84
N ALA A 197 5.01 -0.03 -3.64
CA ALA A 197 6.15 0.63 -3.02
C ALA A 197 7.43 0.49 -3.85
N TYR A 198 7.66 -0.67 -4.49
CA TYR A 198 8.81 -0.88 -5.37
C TYR A 198 8.86 0.10 -6.56
N TYR A 199 7.70 0.50 -7.09
CA TYR A 199 7.60 1.51 -8.14
C TYR A 199 7.51 2.95 -7.61
N ASN A 200 7.92 3.19 -6.36
CA ASN A 200 7.90 4.50 -5.70
C ASN A 200 6.51 5.14 -5.63
N LEU A 201 5.47 4.30 -5.50
CA LEU A 201 4.11 4.75 -5.25
C LEU A 201 3.74 4.48 -3.80
N ASP A 202 2.89 5.33 -3.22
CA ASP A 202 2.30 5.09 -1.91
C ASP A 202 1.14 4.09 -2.06
N PRO A 203 1.13 2.97 -1.31
CA PRO A 203 -0.01 2.06 -1.27
C PRO A 203 -1.29 2.68 -0.72
N LYS A 204 -1.23 3.86 -0.08
CA LYS A 204 -2.39 4.62 0.37
C LYS A 204 -2.87 5.57 -0.73
N PRO A 205 -4.15 5.52 -1.13
CA PRO A 205 -4.69 6.47 -2.09
C PRO A 205 -4.58 7.92 -1.61
N ILE A 206 -4.15 8.81 -2.50
CA ILE A 206 -3.98 10.25 -2.23
C ILE A 206 -5.31 10.86 -1.76
N LEU A 207 -6.40 10.53 -2.44
CA LEU A 207 -7.74 11.04 -2.11
C LEU A 207 -8.15 10.68 -0.68
N GLU A 208 -7.94 9.42 -0.27
CA GLU A 208 -8.24 9.00 1.10
C GLU A 208 -7.37 9.73 2.12
N ASN A 209 -6.10 9.96 1.79
CA ASN A 209 -5.20 10.69 2.65
C ASN A 209 -5.65 12.15 2.83
N ILE A 210 -6.02 12.83 1.74
CA ILE A 210 -6.54 14.21 1.78
C ILE A 210 -7.78 14.29 2.69
N VAL A 211 -8.71 13.33 2.58
CA VAL A 211 -9.91 13.29 3.43
C VAL A 211 -9.54 13.07 4.89
N LYS A 212 -8.63 12.12 5.19
CA LYS A 212 -8.16 11.85 6.57
C LYS A 212 -7.47 13.07 7.18
N GLU A 213 -6.58 13.72 6.44
CA GLU A 213 -5.91 14.94 6.87
C GLU A 213 -6.91 16.08 7.11
N THR A 214 -7.93 16.21 6.26
CA THR A 214 -8.99 17.22 6.45
C THR A 214 -9.76 16.99 7.75
N LEU A 215 -10.17 15.74 8.02
CA LEU A 215 -10.86 15.37 9.25
C LEU A 215 -9.98 15.56 10.49
N TRP A 216 -8.68 15.27 10.36
CA TRP A 216 -7.71 15.50 11.44
C TRP A 216 -7.57 16.99 11.75
N VAL A 217 -7.41 17.84 10.72
CA VAL A 217 -7.35 19.30 10.89
C VAL A 217 -8.63 19.85 11.53
N GLU A 218 -9.81 19.36 11.13
CA GLU A 218 -11.09 19.69 11.75
C GLU A 218 -11.08 19.37 13.25
N SER A 219 -10.68 18.15 13.64
CA SER A 219 -10.59 17.76 15.05
C SER A 219 -9.60 18.61 15.86
N GLN A 220 -8.46 18.97 15.27
CA GLN A 220 -7.49 19.87 15.91
C GLN A 220 -8.06 21.28 16.11
N LEU A 221 -8.82 21.80 15.15
CA LEU A 221 -9.48 23.11 15.26
C LEU A 221 -10.60 23.12 16.31
N GLU A 222 -11.32 22.01 16.47
CA GLU A 222 -12.35 21.85 17.52
C GLU A 222 -11.74 21.82 18.93
N SER A 223 -10.54 21.25 19.09
CA SER A 223 -9.87 21.17 20.39
C SER A 223 -9.40 22.54 20.95
N LYS A 224 -9.38 23.59 20.11
CA LYS A 224 -8.97 24.93 20.49
C LYS A 224 -10.18 25.77 20.88
N PRO A 225 -10.06 26.69 21.86
CA PRO A 225 -11.13 27.61 22.24
C PRO A 225 -11.34 28.65 21.13
N ASN A 226 -12.06 28.25 20.08
CA ASN A 226 -12.43 29.08 18.94
C ASN A 226 -13.92 29.43 19.04
N SER A 227 -14.33 30.59 18.54
CA SER A 227 -15.75 30.98 18.47
C SER A 227 -16.54 30.17 17.43
N TYR A 228 -15.85 29.52 16.50
CA TYR A 228 -16.44 28.76 15.40
C TYR A 228 -15.73 27.41 15.22
N SER A 229 -16.50 26.37 14.92
CA SER A 229 -16.04 25.09 14.38
C SER A 229 -16.21 25.10 12.86
N LEU A 230 -15.16 24.67 12.14
CA LEU A 230 -15.18 24.50 10.69
C LEU A 230 -15.37 23.02 10.39
N LYS A 231 -16.52 22.64 9.85
CA LYS A 231 -16.85 21.23 9.58
C LYS A 231 -16.89 20.94 8.09
N LEU A 232 -16.28 19.83 7.69
CA LEU A 232 -16.48 19.31 6.34
C LEU A 232 -17.90 18.77 6.21
N HIS A 233 -18.73 19.45 5.42
CA HIS A 233 -20.13 19.08 5.21
C HIS A 233 -20.30 18.19 3.98
N ASP A 234 -19.57 18.48 2.90
CA ASP A 234 -19.69 17.76 1.64
C ASP A 234 -18.34 17.71 0.91
N VAL A 235 -17.76 16.52 0.84
CA VAL A 235 -16.50 16.25 0.13
C VAL A 235 -16.63 16.55 -1.36
N SER A 236 -17.78 16.22 -1.97
CA SER A 236 -18.00 16.37 -3.42
C SER A 236 -18.12 17.83 -3.85
N ARG A 237 -18.50 18.72 -2.93
CA ARG A 237 -18.64 20.16 -3.18
C ARG A 237 -17.56 20.99 -2.50
N CYS A 238 -16.58 20.36 -1.86
CA CYS A 238 -15.61 21.03 -0.98
C CYS A 238 -16.30 22.01 -0.01
N GLY A 239 -17.47 21.59 0.52
CA GLY A 239 -18.35 22.44 1.30
C GLY A 239 -17.94 22.40 2.77
N PHE A 240 -17.39 23.49 3.28
CA PHE A 240 -17.18 23.68 4.71
C PHE A 240 -18.32 24.49 5.33
N LYS A 241 -18.78 24.06 6.50
CA LYS A 241 -19.78 24.79 7.29
C LYS A 241 -19.12 25.37 8.54
N LEU A 242 -19.27 26.67 8.72
CA LEU A 242 -18.92 27.35 9.97
C LEU A 242 -20.10 27.24 10.94
N THR A 243 -19.88 26.59 12.08
CA THR A 243 -20.87 26.50 13.16
C THR A 243 -20.35 27.25 14.39
N PRO A 244 -21.14 28.14 15.02
CA PRO A 244 -20.71 28.77 16.26
C PRO A 244 -20.60 27.71 17.36
N ASN A 245 -19.53 27.77 18.16
CA ASN A 245 -19.36 26.88 19.30
C ASN A 245 -20.27 27.38 20.44
N THR A 246 -21.34 26.63 20.76
CA THR A 246 -22.21 26.86 21.93
C THR A 246 -21.58 26.34 23.20
#